data_AF-A0A972FFJ4-F1
#
_entry.id   AF-A0A972FFJ4-F1
#
_cell.length_a   1.000
_cell.length_b   1.000
_cell.length_c   1.000
_cell.angle_alpha   90.00
_cell.angle_beta   90.00
_cell.angle_gamma   90.00
#
_symmetry.space_group_name_H-M   'P 1'
#
loop_
_entity.id
_entity.type
_entity.pdbx_description
1 polymer ?
#
loop_
_entity_poly.entity_id
_entity_poly.type
_entity_poly.pdbx_seq_one_letter_code
_entity_poly.pdbx_strand_id
1 'polypeptide(L)'
;MTTIAITPAAQRWLMDQGGMLTLRTSIRNGCCGGRAAVPVAEARSPDEPLQYRSHHMDGLRVWVAAELEDEEMKVDIDGFGPWCRLCLEAGIRPAADVTTET
;
A
#
# COMPACT_ATOMS: atom_id res chain seq x y z
N MET A 1 8.47 -13.70 -3.39
CA MET A 1 7.29 -13.39 -4.25
C MET A 1 6.48 -12.38 -3.50
N THR A 2 6.40 -11.15 -4.01
CA THR A 2 5.62 -10.07 -3.38
C THR A 2 4.13 -10.39 -3.43
N THR A 3 3.44 -10.34 -2.29
CA THR A 3 1.99 -10.53 -2.21
C THR A 3 1.36 -9.22 -1.80
N ILE A 4 0.41 -8.72 -2.60
CA ILE A 4 -0.29 -7.47 -2.36
C ILE A 4 -1.77 -7.77 -2.20
N ALA A 5 -2.30 -7.60 -0.99
CA ALA A 5 -3.72 -7.65 -0.71
C ALA A 5 -4.29 -6.23 -0.69
N ILE A 6 -5.31 -5.96 -1.51
CA ILE A 6 -6.01 -4.67 -1.53
C ILE A 6 -7.43 -4.91 -1.04
N THR A 7 -7.86 -4.19 -0.01
CA THR A 7 -9.24 -4.35 0.48
C THR A 7 -10.25 -3.87 -0.57
N PRO A 8 -11.47 -4.43 -0.63
CA PRO A 8 -12.48 -3.98 -1.58
C PRO A 8 -12.81 -2.49 -1.48
N ALA A 9 -12.76 -1.93 -0.27
CA ALA A 9 -12.97 -0.51 -0.03
C ALA A 9 -11.85 0.35 -0.63
N ALA A 10 -10.58 -0.03 -0.40
CA ALA A 10 -9.44 0.65 -0.98
C ALA A 10 -9.43 0.54 -2.51
N GLN A 11 -9.75 -0.65 -3.06
CA GLN A 11 -9.84 -0.86 -4.50
C GLN A 11 -10.88 0.05 -5.14
N ARG A 12 -12.10 0.10 -4.60
CA ARG A 12 -13.17 0.95 -5.13
C ARG A 12 -12.74 2.43 -5.13
N TRP A 13 -12.19 2.89 -4.02
CA TRP A 13 -11.74 4.27 -3.91
C TRP A 13 -10.60 4.57 -4.88
N LEU A 14 -9.62 3.67 -5.03
CA LEU A 14 -8.52 3.83 -6.00
C LEU A 14 -9.04 3.92 -7.45
N MET A 15 -10.04 3.13 -7.80
CA MET A 15 -10.69 3.22 -9.12
C MET A 15 -11.33 4.59 -9.33
N ASP A 16 -11.99 5.15 -8.32
CA ASP A 16 -12.55 6.51 -8.36
C ASP A 16 -11.47 7.59 -8.48
N GLN A 17 -10.25 7.33 -7.99
CA GLN A 17 -9.08 8.22 -8.14
C GLN A 17 -8.32 8.07 -9.48
N GLY A 18 -8.76 7.17 -10.37
CA GLY A 18 -8.12 6.95 -11.68
C GLY A 18 -7.32 5.64 -11.80
N GLY A 19 -7.46 4.73 -10.83
CA GLY A 19 -6.97 3.35 -10.93
C GLY A 19 -5.46 3.19 -10.79
N MET A 20 -4.81 4.11 -10.07
CA MET A 20 -3.35 4.16 -9.90
C MET A 20 -2.96 4.02 -8.44
N LEU A 21 -1.98 3.15 -8.15
CA LEU A 21 -1.46 2.91 -6.81
C LEU A 21 0.06 2.78 -6.83
N THR A 22 0.75 3.59 -6.04
CA THR A 22 2.21 3.48 -5.83
C THR A 22 2.49 3.06 -4.40
N LEU A 23 3.31 2.03 -4.22
CA LEU A 23 3.84 1.53 -2.95
C LEU A 23 5.34 1.83 -2.90
N ARG A 24 5.78 2.57 -1.89
CA ARG A 24 7.19 2.91 -1.68
C ARG A 24 7.50 3.07 -0.21
N THR A 25 8.76 3.13 0.15
CA THR A 25 9.17 3.55 1.48
C THR A 25 9.41 5.05 1.49
N SER A 26 9.07 5.69 2.60
CA SER A 26 9.33 7.10 2.84
C SER A 26 10.10 7.24 4.14
N ILE A 27 11.26 7.88 4.08
CA ILE A 27 12.01 8.22 5.28
C ILE A 27 11.25 9.33 6.01
N ARG A 28 10.78 9.04 7.21
CA ARG A 28 10.09 9.99 8.09
C ARG A 28 11.02 10.33 9.25
N ASN A 29 11.19 11.63 9.51
CA ASN A 29 11.94 12.10 10.67
C ASN A 29 11.05 11.96 11.91
N GLY A 30 11.51 11.20 12.90
CA GLY A 30 10.91 11.12 14.22
C GLY A 30 11.19 12.37 15.04
N CYS A 31 10.32 12.65 16.00
CA CYS A 31 10.41 13.83 16.88
C CYS A 31 11.74 13.89 17.66
N CYS A 32 12.38 12.76 17.94
CA CYS A 32 13.67 12.67 18.63
C CYS A 32 14.89 12.61 17.69
N GLY A 33 14.75 13.01 16.41
CA GLY A 33 15.86 13.00 15.44
C GLY A 33 16.16 11.64 14.79
N GLY A 34 15.38 10.61 15.07
CA GLY A 34 15.46 9.31 14.40
C GLY A 34 14.93 9.37 12.96
N ARG A 35 15.41 8.48 12.09
CA ARG A 35 14.85 8.28 10.73
C ARG A 35 14.23 6.90 10.69
N ALA A 36 12.94 6.82 10.39
CA ALA A 36 12.24 5.56 10.17
C ALA A 36 11.88 5.45 8.69
N ALA A 37 12.20 4.29 8.11
CA ALA A 37 11.75 3.91 6.79
C ALA A 37 10.31 3.40 6.95
N VAL A 38 9.32 4.16 6.46
CA VAL A 38 7.90 3.85 6.64
C VAL A 38 7.29 3.51 5.28
N PRO A 39 6.66 2.33 5.11
CA PRO A 39 5.96 2.00 3.89
C PRO A 39 4.76 2.94 3.70
N VAL A 40 4.56 3.45 2.49
CA VAL A 40 3.47 4.36 2.13
C VAL A 40 2.80 3.92 0.84
N ALA A 41 1.48 4.12 0.79
CA ALA A 41 0.66 3.96 -0.40
C ALA A 41 0.17 5.33 -0.90
N GLU A 42 0.26 5.55 -2.22
CA GLU A 42 -0.12 6.80 -2.88
C GLU A 42 -1.05 6.52 -4.07
N ALA A 43 -2.14 7.28 -4.19
CA ALA A 43 -3.16 7.12 -5.24
C ALA A 43 -2.78 7.82 -6.56
N ARG A 44 -1.54 7.63 -7.01
CA ARG A 44 -1.01 8.29 -8.21
C ARG A 44 0.09 7.45 -8.85
N SER A 45 0.46 7.78 -10.08
CA SER A 45 1.68 7.27 -10.69
C SER A 45 2.93 7.83 -9.99
N PRO A 46 4.01 7.05 -9.89
CA PRO A 46 5.28 7.58 -9.41
C PRO A 46 5.83 8.61 -10.41
N ASP A 47 6.58 9.60 -9.91
CA ASP A 47 7.22 10.60 -10.79
C ASP A 47 8.29 9.96 -11.69
N GLU A 48 8.92 8.87 -11.23
CA GLU A 48 9.94 8.12 -11.95
C GLU A 48 9.58 6.62 -12.08
N PRO A 49 8.67 6.23 -12.99
CA PRO A 49 8.13 4.87 -13.07
C PRO A 49 9.15 3.76 -13.36
N LEU A 50 10.31 4.09 -13.95
CA LEU A 50 11.36 3.13 -14.28
C LEU A 50 12.05 2.55 -13.05
N GLN A 51 11.93 3.22 -11.89
CA GLN A 51 12.48 2.72 -10.62
C GLN A 51 11.53 1.74 -9.90
N TYR A 52 10.36 1.48 -10.49
CA TYR A 52 9.31 0.68 -9.87
C TYR A 52 8.99 -0.53 -10.74
N ARG A 53 8.63 -1.63 -10.08
CA ARG A 53 7.99 -2.75 -10.76
C ARG A 53 6.51 -2.49 -10.87
N SER A 54 5.97 -2.56 -12.09
CA SER A 54 4.54 -2.38 -12.33
C SER A 54 3.81 -3.72 -12.37
N HIS A 55 2.67 -3.78 -11.70
CA HIS A 55 1.73 -4.89 -11.69
C HIS A 55 0.35 -4.38 -12.15
N HIS A 56 -0.40 -5.25 -12.81
CA HIS A 56 -1.81 -5.02 -13.12
C HIS A 56 -2.63 -5.98 -12.29
N MET A 57 -3.53 -5.44 -11.46
CA MET A 57 -4.34 -6.21 -10.53
C MET A 57 -5.76 -5.63 -10.50
N ASP A 58 -6.74 -6.42 -10.93
CA ASP A 58 -8.16 -6.06 -10.86
C ASP A 58 -8.52 -4.66 -11.39
N GLY A 59 -7.87 -4.27 -12.50
CA GLY A 59 -8.05 -2.96 -13.16
C GLY A 59 -7.19 -1.83 -12.59
N LEU A 60 -6.45 -2.08 -11.50
CA LEU A 60 -5.47 -1.15 -10.93
C LEU A 60 -4.10 -1.34 -11.56
N ARG A 61 -3.42 -0.21 -11.82
CA ARG A 61 -1.99 -0.19 -12.08
C ARG A 61 -1.26 0.08 -10.77
N VAL A 62 -0.52 -0.93 -10.30
CA VAL A 62 0.21 -0.90 -9.04
C VAL A 62 1.70 -0.79 -9.33
N TRP A 63 2.39 0.20 -8.77
CA TRP A 63 3.84 0.35 -8.83
C TRP A 63 4.44 0.04 -7.47
N VAL A 64 5.43 -0.84 -7.44
CA VAL A 64 6.10 -1.27 -6.20
C VAL A 64 7.58 -0.90 -6.29
N ALA A 65 8.07 -0.16 -5.30
CA ALA A 65 9.49 0.13 -5.18
C ALA A 65 10.27 -1.15 -4.88
N ALA A 66 11.49 -1.27 -5.43
CA ALA A 66 12.35 -2.46 -5.26
C ALA A 66 12.60 -2.84 -3.79
N GLU A 67 12.62 -1.85 -2.90
CA GLU A 67 12.80 -2.02 -1.45
C GLU A 67 11.62 -2.68 -0.72
N LEU A 68 10.44 -2.76 -1.37
CA LEU A 68 9.25 -3.44 -0.86
C LEU A 68 8.99 -4.77 -1.60
N GLU A 69 9.90 -5.18 -2.50
CA GLU A 69 9.80 -6.49 -3.12
C GLU A 69 10.00 -7.61 -2.10
N ASP A 70 9.34 -8.74 -2.32
CA ASP A 70 9.36 -9.92 -1.44
C ASP A 70 8.71 -9.74 -0.05
N GLU A 71 8.00 -8.64 0.17
CA GLU A 71 7.16 -8.41 1.35
C GLU A 71 5.69 -8.82 1.11
N GLU A 72 5.01 -9.22 2.19
CA GLU A 72 3.54 -9.30 2.23
C GLU A 72 2.97 -7.96 2.67
N MET A 73 2.10 -7.40 1.85
CA MET A 73 1.55 -6.06 2.02
C MET A 73 0.04 -6.07 1.96
N LYS A 74 -0.58 -5.31 2.87
CA LYS A 74 -2.01 -5.01 2.85
C LYS A 74 -2.22 -3.51 2.63
N VAL A 75 -3.02 -3.19 1.62
CA VAL A 75 -3.46 -1.82 1.31
C VAL A 75 -4.92 -1.70 1.74
N ASP A 76 -5.17 -0.76 2.63
CA ASP A 76 -6.49 -0.42 3.12
C ASP A 76 -6.76 1.09 3.00
N ILE A 77 -7.98 1.49 3.34
CA ILE A 77 -8.38 2.89 3.37
C ILE A 77 -8.94 3.25 4.74
N ASP A 78 -8.44 4.35 5.29
CA ASP A 78 -8.93 4.92 6.54
C ASP A 78 -9.55 6.30 6.29
N GLY A 79 -10.57 6.65 7.08
CA GLY A 79 -11.26 7.94 7.00
C GLY A 79 -12.60 7.91 6.23
N PHE A 80 -13.17 9.10 5.99
CA PHE A 80 -14.47 9.27 5.34
C PHE A 80 -14.47 10.45 4.35
N GLY A 81 -15.03 10.24 3.16
CA GLY A 81 -15.18 11.27 2.13
C GLY A 81 -13.83 11.80 1.61
N PRO A 82 -13.64 13.12 1.48
CA PRO A 82 -12.38 13.70 0.97
C PRO A 82 -11.19 13.57 1.94
N TRP A 83 -11.43 13.05 3.14
CA TRP A 83 -10.41 12.83 4.18
C TRP A 83 -9.89 11.40 4.18
N CYS A 84 -10.33 10.58 3.22
CA CYS A 84 -9.82 9.23 3.09
C CYS A 84 -8.33 9.22 2.75
N ARG A 85 -7.60 8.30 3.37
CA ARG A 85 -6.18 8.10 3.16
C ARG A 85 -5.87 6.61 3.00
N LEU A 86 -4.95 6.31 2.08
CA LEU A 86 -4.44 4.95 1.95
C LEU A 86 -3.52 4.62 3.12
N CYS A 87 -3.73 3.43 3.67
CA CYS A 87 -2.90 2.81 4.69
C CYS A 87 -2.18 1.62 4.06
N LEU A 88 -0.87 1.52 4.29
CA LEU A 88 -0.06 0.39 3.87
C LEU A 88 0.51 -0.27 5.12
N GLU A 89 0.19 -1.54 5.27
CA GLU A 89 0.77 -2.39 6.30
C GLU A 89 1.69 -3.39 5.59
N ALA A 90 3.00 -3.31 5.88
CA ALA A 90 4.02 -4.23 5.35
C ALA A 90 4.54 -5.13 6.47
N GLY A 91 5.06 -6.30 6.12
CA GLY A 91 5.52 -7.30 7.10
C GLY A 91 4.38 -8.00 7.85
N ILE A 92 3.15 -7.94 7.35
CA ILE A 92 2.06 -8.74 7.87
C ILE A 92 2.34 -10.19 7.47
N ARG A 93 2.79 -11.00 8.43
CA ARG A 93 2.48 -12.45 8.38
C ARG A 93 0.95 -12.53 8.35
N PRO A 94 0.33 -13.26 7.41
CA PRO A 94 -1.13 -13.38 7.38
C PRO A 94 -1.57 -13.78 8.78
N ALA A 95 -2.41 -12.95 9.40
CA ALA A 95 -3.03 -13.31 10.66
C ALA A 95 -3.74 -14.63 10.37
N ALA A 96 -3.21 -15.72 10.93
CA ALA A 96 -3.90 -16.99 10.88
C ALA A 96 -5.32 -16.72 11.36
N ASP A 97 -6.29 -17.04 10.50
CA ASP A 97 -7.72 -16.91 10.74
C ASP A 97 -8.02 -17.21 12.22
N VAL A 98 -8.32 -16.18 13.01
CA VAL A 98 -8.85 -16.38 14.36
C VAL A 98 -10.33 -16.70 14.16
N THR A 99 -10.59 -17.96 13.80
CA THR A 99 -11.91 -18.56 13.97
C THR A 99 -12.22 -18.50 15.45
N THR A 100 -13.02 -17.51 15.84
CA THR A 100 -13.64 -17.47 17.17
C THR A 100 -14.77 -18.50 17.12
N GLU A 101 -14.44 -19.76 17.41
CA GLU A 101 -15.46 -20.78 17.67
C GLU A 101 -15.95 -20.56 19.10
N THR A 102 -17.27 -20.32 19.23
CA THR A 102 -18.01 -20.21 20.50
C THR A 102 -18.54 -21.57 20.91
#